data_AF-A0A2V7XV05-F1
#
_entry.id   AF-A0A2V7XV05-F1
#
_cell.length_a   1.000
_cell.length_b   1.000
_cell.length_c   1.000
_cell.angle_alpha   90.00
_cell.angle_beta   90.00
_cell.angle_gamma   90.00
#
_symmetry.space_group_name_H-M   'P 1'
#
loop_
_entity.id
_entity.type
_entity.pdbx_description
1 polymer ?
#
loop_
_entity_poly.entity_id
_entity_poly.type
_entity_poly.pdbx_seq_one_letter_code
_entity_poly.pdbx_strand_id
1 'polypeptide(L)'
;RVPPAIIANDANASAVQSGNTTGIVFWNAGKVAGIESDSTAIVYLTPTDLYVTDPTSSTGTFTITTPNGKYSVTRNGGRTFHAKLNPSRRRAARR
;
A
#
# COMPACT_ATOMS: atom_id res chain seq x y z
N ARG A 1 23.08 -3.14 3.16
CA ARG A 1 22.02 -2.73 2.21
C ARG A 1 21.36 -4.00 1.69
N VAL A 2 20.04 -4.14 1.81
CA VAL A 2 19.31 -5.30 1.25
C VAL A 2 19.02 -5.00 -0.23
N PRO A 3 19.41 -5.86 -1.18
CA PRO A 3 19.03 -5.69 -2.59
C PRO A 3 17.50 -5.79 -2.76
N PRO A 4 16.89 -4.99 -3.65
CA PRO A 4 15.47 -5.11 -3.95
C PRO A 4 15.19 -6.41 -4.70
N ALA A 5 14.07 -7.06 -4.37
CA ALA A 5 13.51 -8.20 -5.08
C ALA A 5 12.21 -7.81 -5.77
N ILE A 6 12.01 -8.29 -7.00
CA ILE A 6 10.73 -8.14 -7.72
C ILE A 6 9.73 -9.12 -7.10
N ILE A 7 8.58 -8.60 -6.68
CA ILE A 7 7.51 -9.41 -6.06
C ILE A 7 6.22 -9.45 -6.88
N ALA A 8 6.07 -8.54 -7.85
CA ALA A 8 5.07 -8.61 -8.91
C ALA A 8 5.59 -7.84 -10.14
N ASN A 9 5.29 -8.34 -11.33
CA ASN A 9 5.55 -7.64 -12.58
C ASN A 9 4.65 -8.21 -13.67
N ASP A 10 3.39 -7.77 -13.67
CA ASP A 10 2.36 -8.24 -14.57
C ASP A 10 1.41 -7.10 -14.96
N ALA A 11 0.33 -7.43 -15.67
CA ALA A 11 -0.66 -6.46 -16.12
C ALA A 11 -1.44 -5.77 -14.99
N ASN A 12 -1.44 -6.31 -13.78
CA ASN A 12 -2.15 -5.76 -12.63
C ASN A 12 -1.24 -4.93 -11.73
N ALA A 13 0.02 -5.32 -11.58
CA ALA A 13 0.96 -4.59 -10.73
C ALA A 13 2.43 -4.73 -11.11
N SER A 14 3.19 -3.67 -10.78
CA SER A 14 4.65 -3.68 -10.74
C SER A 14 5.09 -3.40 -9.30
N ALA A 15 5.85 -4.31 -8.69
CA ALA A 15 6.16 -4.23 -7.27
C ALA A 15 7.55 -4.78 -6.91
N VAL A 16 8.18 -4.11 -5.95
CA VAL A 16 9.48 -4.50 -5.39
C VAL A 16 9.45 -4.45 -3.87
N GLN A 17 10.23 -5.33 -3.25
CA GLN A 17 10.47 -5.34 -1.81
C GLN A 17 11.98 -5.22 -1.51
N SER A 18 12.34 -4.40 -0.53
CA SER A 18 13.71 -4.26 -0.04
C SER A 18 13.70 -4.21 1.49
N GLY A 19 14.08 -5.31 2.14
CA GLY A 19 13.90 -5.46 3.58
C GLY A 19 12.41 -5.42 3.97
N ASN A 20 12.05 -4.58 4.94
CA ASN A 20 10.66 -4.44 5.41
C ASN A 20 9.90 -3.32 4.68
N THR A 21 10.42 -2.86 3.54
CA THR A 21 9.83 -1.79 2.74
C THR A 21 9.36 -2.35 1.40
N THR A 22 8.16 -1.97 0.99
CA THR A 22 7.53 -2.42 -0.25
C THR A 22 7.08 -1.22 -1.08
N GLY A 23 7.43 -1.19 -2.36
CA GLY A 23 6.89 -0.25 -3.34
C GLY A 23 6.03 -1.00 -4.35
N ILE A 24 4.82 -0.50 -4.61
CA ILE A 24 3.87 -1.11 -5.54
C ILE A 24 3.25 -0.02 -6.41
N VAL A 25 3.15 -0.30 -7.70
CA VAL A 25 2.22 0.37 -8.61
C VAL A 25 1.14 -0.65 -8.95
N PHE A 26 -0.09 -0.37 -8.53
CA PHE A 26 -1.29 -1.08 -8.97
C PHE A 26 -1.80 -0.41 -10.23
N TRP A 27 -1.75 -1.11 -11.36
CA TRP A 27 -2.34 -0.68 -12.62
C TRP A 27 -3.85 -0.90 -12.62
N ASN A 28 -4.29 -1.99 -11.98
CA ASN A 28 -5.68 -2.35 -11.74
C ASN A 28 -5.90 -2.68 -10.25
N ALA A 29 -7.16 -2.78 -9.84
CA ALA A 29 -7.50 -3.33 -8.53
C ALA A 29 -6.85 -4.72 -8.36
N GLY A 30 -6.24 -4.98 -7.20
CA GLY A 30 -5.47 -6.20 -7.00
C GLY A 30 -4.75 -6.25 -5.66
N LYS A 31 -3.99 -7.33 -5.48
CA LYS A 31 -3.29 -7.64 -4.23
C LYS A 31 -1.88 -8.18 -4.49
N VAL A 32 -0.90 -7.60 -3.80
CA VAL A 32 0.50 -8.00 -3.84
C VAL A 32 1.04 -8.07 -2.42
N ALA A 33 1.61 -9.21 -2.02
CA ALA A 33 2.23 -9.42 -0.71
C ALA A 33 1.37 -8.96 0.51
N GLY A 34 0.06 -9.20 0.44
CA GLY A 34 -0.87 -8.82 1.52
C GLY A 34 -1.30 -7.36 1.53
N ILE A 35 -0.80 -6.54 0.59
CA ILE A 35 -1.23 -5.17 0.34
C ILE A 35 -2.20 -5.21 -0.84
N GLU A 36 -3.36 -4.59 -0.69
CA GLU A 36 -4.45 -4.64 -1.65
C GLU A 36 -4.95 -3.23 -1.95
N SER A 37 -5.28 -2.96 -3.21
CA SER A 37 -5.99 -1.76 -3.64
C SER A 37 -7.22 -2.14 -4.45
N ASP A 38 -8.33 -1.44 -4.23
CA ASP A 38 -9.54 -1.55 -5.04
C ASP A 38 -9.53 -0.64 -6.29
N SER A 39 -8.40 0.01 -6.58
CA SER A 39 -8.24 0.98 -7.67
C SER A 39 -6.78 1.00 -8.16
N THR A 40 -6.51 1.70 -9.26
CA THR A 40 -5.15 2.13 -9.62
C THR A 40 -4.56 2.98 -8.49
N ALA A 41 -3.32 2.70 -8.08
CA ALA A 41 -2.65 3.38 -6.98
C ALA A 41 -1.13 3.19 -7.04
N ILE A 42 -0.38 4.17 -6.52
CA ILE A 42 1.04 4.00 -6.18
C ILE A 42 1.13 3.93 -4.65
N VAL A 43 1.72 2.85 -4.13
CA VAL A 43 1.84 2.57 -2.71
C VAL A 43 3.30 2.42 -2.34
N TYR A 44 3.70 3.07 -1.25
CA TYR A 44 4.98 2.84 -0.60
C TYR A 44 4.73 2.57 0.88
N LEU A 45 5.08 1.35 1.31
CA LEU A 45 4.85 0.85 2.66
C LEU A 45 6.19 0.63 3.35
N THR A 46 6.36 1.22 4.52
CA THR A 46 7.48 0.95 5.44
C THR A 46 6.94 0.27 6.71
N PRO A 47 7.80 -0.12 7.67
CA PRO A 47 7.33 -0.64 8.95
C PRO A 47 6.43 0.31 9.75
N THR A 48 6.57 1.63 9.54
CA THR A 48 5.94 2.67 10.38
C THR A 48 5.03 3.59 9.59
N ASP A 49 5.04 3.54 8.27
CA ASP A 49 4.37 4.52 7.42
C ASP A 49 3.79 3.88 6.17
N LEU A 50 2.64 4.40 5.77
CA LEU A 50 1.98 4.11 4.52
C LEU A 50 1.86 5.42 3.73
N TYR A 51 2.37 5.42 2.51
CA TYR A 51 2.21 6.49 1.54
C TYR A 51 1.44 5.96 0.34
N VAL A 52 0.45 6.72 -0.11
CA VAL A 52 -0.42 6.31 -1.21
C VAL A 52 -0.73 7.52 -2.08
N THR A 53 -0.71 7.36 -3.40
CA THR A 53 -1.27 8.35 -4.33
C THR A 53 -2.10 7.67 -5.41
N ASP A 54 -3.11 8.38 -5.91
CA ASP A 54 -3.84 8.02 -7.13
C ASP A 54 -3.19 8.73 -8.33
N PRO A 55 -2.56 8.01 -9.25
CA PRO A 55 -1.92 8.62 -10.42
C PRO A 55 -2.92 9.12 -11.47
N THR A 56 -4.20 8.74 -11.38
CA THR A 56 -5.20 9.00 -12.43
C THR A 56 -5.86 10.37 -12.34
N SER A 57 -5.60 11.14 -11.27
CA SER A 57 -6.25 12.43 -11.00
C SER A 57 -7.79 12.37 -11.03
N SER A 58 -8.38 11.21 -10.71
CA SER A 58 -9.84 11.05 -10.68
C SER A 58 -10.44 11.60 -9.39
N THR A 59 -11.77 11.55 -9.24
CA THR A 59 -12.49 12.08 -8.07
C THR A 59 -13.02 10.94 -7.18
N GLY A 60 -13.30 11.26 -5.90
CA GLY A 60 -13.84 10.31 -4.93
C GLY A 60 -12.77 9.66 -4.05
N THR A 61 -13.07 8.47 -3.54
CA THR A 61 -12.20 7.73 -2.60
C THR A 61 -11.94 6.31 -3.07
N PHE A 62 -10.80 5.75 -2.68
CA PHE A 62 -10.47 4.34 -2.89
C PHE A 62 -9.86 3.76 -1.62
N THR A 63 -9.73 2.45 -1.56
CA THR A 63 -9.24 1.75 -0.40
C THR A 63 -7.87 1.15 -0.64
N ILE A 64 -6.97 1.34 0.32
CA ILE A 64 -5.80 0.48 0.52
C ILE A 64 -6.03 -0.42 1.75
N THR A 65 -5.87 -1.72 1.58
CA THR A 65 -5.83 -2.68 2.69
C THR A 65 -4.41 -3.19 2.86
N THR A 66 -3.91 -3.19 4.08
CA THR A 66 -2.60 -3.73 4.47
C THR A 66 -2.77 -4.70 5.63
N PRO A 67 -1.75 -5.49 6.00
CA PRO A 67 -1.80 -6.31 7.21
C PRO A 67 -2.07 -5.52 8.50
N ASN A 68 -1.80 -4.21 8.50
CA ASN A 68 -2.00 -3.33 9.66
C ASN A 68 -3.37 -2.63 9.70
N GLY A 69 -4.16 -2.70 8.62
CA GLY A 69 -5.47 -2.07 8.58
C GLY A 69 -5.94 -1.66 7.18
N LYS A 70 -7.13 -1.06 7.14
CA LYS A 70 -7.80 -0.55 5.95
C LYS A 70 -7.81 0.98 5.97
N TYR A 71 -7.48 1.61 4.84
CA TYR A 71 -7.31 3.05 4.70
C TYR A 71 -8.16 3.55 3.54
N SER A 72 -9.05 4.51 3.82
CA SER A 72 -9.77 5.23 2.78
C SER A 72 -8.91 6.42 2.32
N VAL A 73 -8.60 6.46 1.04
CA VAL A 73 -7.72 7.45 0.41
C VAL A 73 -8.55 8.33 -0.50
N THR A 74 -8.57 9.63 -0.22
CA THR A 74 -9.20 10.63 -1.09
C THR A 74 -8.34 10.86 -2.31
N ARG A 75 -8.94 10.78 -3.50
CA ARG A 75 -8.30 11.19 -4.76
C ARG A 75 -8.25 12.71 -4.82
N ASN A 76 -7.04 13.24 -4.78
CA ASN A 76 -6.77 14.66 -4.48
C ASN A 76 -5.80 15.27 -5.51
N GLY A 77 -5.92 14.84 -6.77
CA GLY A 77 -5.08 15.32 -7.88
C GLY A 77 -3.62 14.85 -7.79
N GLY A 78 -3.41 13.58 -7.43
CA GLY A 78 -2.07 12.98 -7.35
C GLY A 78 -1.25 13.34 -6.11
N ARG A 79 -1.83 14.05 -5.13
CA ARG A 79 -1.12 14.32 -3.86
C ARG A 79 -1.05 13.07 -2.99
N THR A 80 0.06 12.92 -2.30
CA THR A 80 0.29 11.76 -1.43
C THR A 80 -0.58 11.82 -0.16
N PHE A 81 -1.41 10.80 0.04
CA PHE A 81 -1.95 10.44 1.34
C PHE A 81 -0.86 9.78 2.19
N HIS A 82 -0.80 10.14 3.47
CA HIS A 82 0.14 9.57 4.43
C HIS A 82 -0.60 9.12 5.69
N ALA A 83 -0.27 7.92 6.16
CA ALA A 83 -0.70 7.42 7.45
C ALA A 83 0.48 6.81 8.22
N LYS A 84 0.56 7.09 9.52
CA LYS A 84 1.42 6.34 10.42
C LYS A 84 0.80 5.00 10.76
N LEU A 85 1.59 3.94 10.63
CA LEU A 85 1.25 2.60 11.03
C LEU A 85 1.66 2.43 12.49
N ASN A 86 0.68 2.13 13.35
CA ASN A 86 1.04 1.60 14.65
C ASN A 86 1.44 0.14 14.46
N PRO A 87 2.66 -0.27 14.85
CA PRO A 87 2.99 -1.68 14.86
C PRO A 87 1.95 -2.36 15.73
N SER A 88 1.22 -3.31 15.14
CA SER A 88 0.06 -3.94 15.76
C SER A 88 0.41 -4.35 17.19
N ARG A 89 -0.16 -3.67 18.20
CA ARG A 89 -0.22 -4.21 19.56
C ARG A 89 -1.02 -5.50 19.42
N ARG A 90 -0.34 -6.64 19.36
CA ARG A 90 -0.96 -7.95 19.62
C ARG A 90 -1.66 -7.80 20.96
N ARG A 91 -2.98 -7.58 20.96
CA ARG A 91 -3.78 -7.67 22.18
C ARG A 91 -3.59 -9.10 22.65
N ALA A 92 -2.82 -9.28 23.72
CA ALA A 92 -2.77 -10.56 24.41
C ALA A 92 -4.21 -10.92 24.76
N ALA A 93 -4.72 -12.01 24.17
CA ALA A 93 -6.00 -12.56 24.57
C ALA A 93 -5.86 -12.93 26.06
N ARG A 94 -6.62 -12.23 26.92
CA ARG A 94 -6.79 -12.68 28.31
C ARG A 94 -7.56 -13.99 28.25
N ARG A 95 -6.91 -15.07 28.69
CA ARG A 95 -7.56 -16.33 29.07
C ARG A 95 -8.26 -16.15 30.40
#